data_AF-A0A816HSL0-F1
#
_entry.id   AF-A0A816HSL0-F1
#
_cell.length_a   1.000
_cell.length_b   1.000
_cell.length_c   1.000
_cell.angle_alpha   90.00
_cell.angle_beta   90.00
_cell.angle_gamma   90.00
#
_symmetry.space_group_name_H-M   'P 1'
#
loop_
_entity.id
_entity.type
_entity.pdbx_description
1 polymer ?
#
loop_
_entity_poly.entity_id
_entity_poly.type
_entity_poly.pdbx_seq_one_letter_code
_entity_poly.pdbx_strand_id
1 'polypeptide(L)'
;DENYFRLARILPCRIIEYSRKENIDSCDYSSKNEFSIQNTLLAQKWFYEHQHPINCTNKRFVIIQNYAWSGFGSTVHQIAWAFGAAIADNRIAVYQIPGNWLYGDCNSTTPDCFFLPITNCSIPSKVDGNQTIAINAKFGHWSKSIIPSTFQNRTFNWYRVQILFYLIRYKPETLAHVL
;
A
#
# COMPACT_ATOMS: atom_id res chain seq x y z
N ASP A 1 1.04 -0.12 14.17
CA ASP A 1 1.27 0.84 15.26
C ASP A 1 -0.06 1.15 15.94
N GLU A 2 -0.17 0.85 17.22
CA GLU A 2 -1.37 1.07 18.05
C GLU A 2 -1.72 2.56 18.20
N ASN A 3 -0.72 3.46 18.15
CA ASN A 3 -0.93 4.89 18.19
C ASN A 3 -1.67 5.40 16.95
N TYR A 4 -1.36 4.87 15.77
CA TYR A 4 -2.08 5.22 14.54
C TYR A 4 -3.57 4.87 14.64
N PHE A 5 -3.89 3.66 15.13
CA PHE A 5 -5.28 3.23 15.30
C PHE A 5 -6.03 4.07 16.34
N ARG A 6 -5.34 4.51 17.39
CA ARG A 6 -5.90 5.41 18.40
C ARG A 6 -6.19 6.79 17.82
N LEU A 7 -5.25 7.36 17.06
CA LEU A 7 -5.39 8.68 16.43
C LEU A 7 -6.45 8.69 15.31
N ALA A 8 -6.52 7.64 14.50
CA ALA A 8 -7.51 7.54 13.43
C ALA A 8 -8.95 7.50 13.95
N ARG A 9 -9.18 7.04 15.19
CA ARG A 9 -10.49 7.10 15.86
C ARG A 9 -10.89 8.49 16.33
N ILE A 10 -9.96 9.46 16.34
CA ILE A 10 -10.19 10.85 16.72
C ILE A 10 -10.55 11.70 15.50
N LEU A 11 -10.38 11.18 14.27
CA LEU A 11 -10.75 11.89 13.06
C LEU A 11 -12.25 12.19 13.06
N PRO A 12 -12.66 13.48 12.94
CA PRO A 12 -14.07 13.83 12.93
C PRO A 12 -14.71 13.24 11.68
N CYS A 13 -15.70 12.37 11.88
CA CYS A 13 -16.46 11.84 10.77
C CYS A 13 -17.26 12.97 10.10
N ARG A 14 -17.39 12.90 8.77
CA ARG A 14 -18.12 13.85 7.94
C ARG A 14 -18.83 13.14 6.79
N ILE A 15 -19.95 13.72 6.37
CA ILE A 15 -20.62 13.35 5.14
C ILE A 15 -20.09 14.28 4.04
N ILE A 16 -19.56 13.69 2.97
CA ILE A 16 -19.03 14.42 1.82
C ILE A 16 -19.88 14.07 0.61
N GLU A 17 -20.43 15.09 -0.05
CA GLU A 17 -21.11 14.94 -1.32
C GLU A 17 -20.05 14.76 -2.41
N TYR A 18 -19.92 13.54 -2.94
CA TYR A 18 -18.89 13.19 -3.94
C TYR A 18 -19.41 13.40 -5.37
N SER A 19 -20.71 13.20 -5.57
CA SER A 19 -21.42 13.54 -6.81
C SER A 19 -22.87 13.87 -6.51
N ARG A 20 -23.62 14.42 -7.48
CA ARG A 20 -25.05 14.80 -7.36
C ARG A 20 -25.99 13.68 -6.88
N LYS A 21 -25.50 12.43 -6.72
CA LYS A 21 -26.29 11.26 -6.28
C LYS A 21 -25.59 10.38 -5.25
N GLU A 22 -24.36 10.68 -4.86
CA GLU A 22 -23.57 9.80 -3.98
C GLU A 22 -22.92 10.59 -2.85
N ASN A 23 -23.29 10.21 -1.63
CA ASN A 23 -22.69 10.71 -0.40
C ASN A 23 -21.71 9.68 0.14
N ILE A 24 -20.49 10.11 0.42
CA ILE A 24 -19.55 9.33 1.24
C ILE A 24 -19.82 9.74 2.69
N ASP A 25 -20.51 8.87 3.42
CA ASP A 25 -20.76 9.06 4.84
C ASP A 25 -19.67 8.35 5.65
N SER A 26 -18.64 9.06 6.08
CA SER A 26 -17.63 8.46 6.96
C SER A 26 -18.11 8.25 8.41
N CYS A 27 -19.29 8.78 8.77
CA CYS A 27 -19.96 8.54 10.05
C CYS A 27 -20.80 7.26 10.05
N ASP A 28 -21.07 6.65 8.89
CA ASP A 28 -21.74 5.35 8.84
C ASP A 28 -20.75 4.23 9.23
N TYR A 29 -20.87 3.78 10.48
CA TYR A 29 -20.12 2.65 11.05
C TYR A 29 -20.66 1.28 10.66
N SER A 30 -21.66 1.20 9.76
CA SER A 30 -22.14 -0.07 9.25
C SER A 30 -21.03 -0.82 8.52
N SER A 31 -21.08 -2.15 8.58
CA SER A 31 -20.17 -3.00 7.80
C SER A 31 -20.37 -2.89 6.28
N LYS A 32 -21.49 -2.30 5.85
CA LYS A 32 -21.89 -2.13 4.45
C LYS A 32 -21.24 -0.92 3.79
N ASN A 33 -20.93 0.12 4.56
CA ASN A 33 -20.24 1.30 4.04
C ASN A 33 -18.76 1.00 3.82
N GLU A 34 -18.36 0.74 2.57
CA GLU A 34 -16.96 0.46 2.27
C GLU A 34 -16.01 1.60 2.66
N PHE A 35 -16.46 2.85 2.60
CA PHE A 35 -15.65 4.04 2.91
C PHE A 35 -15.64 4.43 4.39
N SER A 36 -16.21 3.61 5.28
CA SER A 36 -16.18 3.89 6.71
C SER A 36 -14.74 3.92 7.25
N ILE A 37 -14.52 4.75 8.29
CA ILE A 37 -13.23 4.78 8.99
C ILE A 37 -12.88 3.39 9.52
N GLN A 38 -13.87 2.64 10.03
CA GLN A 38 -13.67 1.29 10.53
C GLN A 38 -13.16 0.32 9.45
N ASN A 39 -13.76 0.33 8.26
CA ASN A 39 -13.32 -0.54 7.15
C ASN A 39 -11.93 -0.17 6.66
N THR A 40 -11.61 1.14 6.61
CA THR A 40 -10.25 1.61 6.33
C THR A 40 -9.26 1.09 7.37
N LEU A 41 -9.57 1.20 8.68
CA LEU A 41 -8.67 0.72 9.73
C LEU A 41 -8.45 -0.79 9.67
N LEU A 42 -9.50 -1.57 9.43
CA LEU A 42 -9.38 -3.02 9.30
C LEU A 42 -8.50 -3.40 8.09
N ALA A 43 -8.66 -2.72 6.96
CA ALA A 43 -7.83 -2.93 5.78
C ALA A 43 -6.36 -2.60 6.05
N GLN A 44 -6.09 -1.43 6.63
CA GLN A 44 -4.71 -1.00 6.95
C GLN A 44 -4.05 -1.91 7.99
N LYS A 45 -4.81 -2.39 8.99
CA LYS A 45 -4.34 -3.39 9.95
C LYS A 45 -3.94 -4.69 9.24
N TRP A 46 -4.79 -5.19 8.36
CA TRP A 46 -4.52 -6.40 7.60
C TRP A 46 -3.28 -6.27 6.72
N PHE A 47 -3.12 -5.16 5.99
CA PHE A 47 -1.91 -4.90 5.19
C PHE A 47 -0.66 -4.87 6.07
N TYR A 48 -0.73 -4.20 7.22
CA TYR A 48 0.39 -4.12 8.15
C TYR A 48 0.80 -5.49 8.67
N GLU A 49 -0.15 -6.28 9.19
CA GLU A 49 0.11 -7.63 9.72
C GLU A 49 0.62 -8.59 8.64
N HIS A 50 0.09 -8.50 7.43
CA HIS A 50 0.54 -9.30 6.30
C HIS A 50 2.00 -8.99 5.94
N GLN A 51 2.36 -7.71 5.88
CA GLN A 51 3.70 -7.28 5.51
C GLN A 51 4.69 -7.27 6.68
N HIS A 52 4.25 -7.32 7.93
CA HIS A 52 5.10 -7.28 9.12
C HIS A 52 4.94 -8.53 10.00
N PRO A 53 5.24 -9.73 9.48
CA PRO A 53 5.19 -10.93 10.30
C PRO A 53 6.27 -10.87 11.39
N ILE A 54 6.03 -11.61 12.48
CA ILE A 54 7.04 -11.80 13.54
C ILE A 54 8.28 -12.52 13.00
N ASN A 55 8.09 -13.41 12.02
CA ASN A 55 9.16 -14.20 11.40
C ASN A 55 9.02 -14.24 9.87
N CYS A 56 10.12 -13.92 9.18
CA CYS A 56 10.21 -13.84 7.71
C CYS A 56 10.73 -15.12 7.04
N THR A 57 11.31 -16.09 7.76
CA THR A 57 12.08 -17.22 7.21
C THR A 57 11.30 -18.10 6.22
N ASN A 58 10.01 -18.36 6.48
CA ASN A 58 9.17 -19.23 5.66
C ASN A 58 8.11 -18.46 4.86
N LYS A 59 8.31 -17.15 4.68
CA LYS A 59 7.40 -16.33 3.90
C LYS A 59 7.77 -16.39 2.42
N ARG A 60 6.76 -16.17 1.58
CA ARG A 60 6.94 -15.97 0.15
C ARG A 60 7.08 -14.48 -0.12
N PHE A 61 7.91 -14.14 -1.09
CA PHE A 61 8.27 -12.76 -1.41
C PHE A 61 7.99 -12.43 -2.88
N VAL A 62 7.60 -11.18 -3.09
CA VAL A 62 7.72 -10.49 -4.37
C VAL A 62 8.75 -9.39 -4.20
N ILE A 63 9.75 -9.42 -5.06
CA ILE A 63 10.70 -8.33 -5.20
C ILE A 63 10.19 -7.37 -6.28
N ILE A 64 9.90 -6.14 -5.90
CA ILE A 64 9.57 -5.05 -6.83
C ILE A 64 10.90 -4.45 -7.30
N GLN A 65 11.30 -4.81 -8.52
CA GLN A 65 12.65 -4.51 -9.02
C GLN A 65 12.74 -3.20 -9.80
N ASN A 66 11.75 -2.91 -10.64
CA ASN A 66 11.76 -1.72 -11.49
C ASN A 66 10.35 -1.21 -11.72
N TYR A 67 10.24 0.05 -12.14
CA TYR A 67 9.04 0.62 -12.76
C TYR A 67 9.40 1.38 -14.04
N ALA A 68 8.40 1.69 -14.87
CA ALA A 68 8.64 2.55 -16.01
C ALA A 68 8.76 4.02 -15.56
N TRP A 69 9.73 4.74 -16.15
CA TRP A 69 10.00 6.13 -15.81
C TRP A 69 8.79 7.02 -16.13
N SER A 70 8.32 7.78 -15.14
CA SER A 70 7.20 8.72 -15.24
C SER A 70 7.15 9.66 -14.03
N GLY A 71 6.16 10.56 -13.98
CA GLY A 71 5.94 11.43 -12.81
C GLY A 71 5.56 10.64 -11.55
N PHE A 72 5.64 11.30 -10.37
CA PHE A 72 5.42 10.68 -9.06
C PHE A 72 4.11 9.88 -8.99
N GLY A 73 2.98 10.52 -9.31
CA GLY A 73 1.68 9.85 -9.24
C GLY A 73 1.61 8.59 -10.11
N SER A 74 2.18 8.64 -11.32
CA SER A 74 2.24 7.47 -12.20
C SER A 74 3.16 6.38 -11.65
N THR A 75 4.30 6.75 -11.06
CA THR A 75 5.24 5.81 -10.44
C THR A 75 4.60 5.10 -9.23
N VAL A 76 3.93 5.87 -8.36
CA VAL A 76 3.17 5.33 -7.22
C VAL A 76 2.10 4.36 -7.70
N HIS A 77 1.36 4.68 -8.77
CA HIS A 77 0.39 3.75 -9.35
C HIS A 77 1.05 2.48 -9.88
N GLN A 78 2.24 2.54 -10.45
CA GLN A 78 2.94 1.33 -10.89
C GLN A 78 3.33 0.44 -9.70
N ILE A 79 3.90 1.03 -8.64
CA ILE A 79 4.25 0.30 -7.41
C ILE A 79 3.01 -0.29 -6.73
N ALA A 80 1.92 0.48 -6.64
CA ALA A 80 0.65 0.02 -6.07
C ALA A 80 0.10 -1.22 -6.79
N TRP A 81 0.29 -1.31 -8.11
CA TRP A 81 -0.08 -2.52 -8.83
C TRP A 81 0.77 -3.72 -8.42
N ALA A 82 2.10 -3.57 -8.40
CA ALA A 82 3.01 -4.67 -8.05
C ALA A 82 2.81 -5.13 -6.59
N PHE A 83 2.55 -4.20 -5.69
CA PHE A 83 2.16 -4.48 -4.31
C PHE A 83 0.83 -5.26 -4.24
N GLY A 84 -0.18 -4.83 -5.00
CA GLY A 84 -1.45 -5.54 -5.10
C GLY A 84 -1.30 -6.97 -5.64
N ALA A 85 -0.44 -7.18 -6.64
CA ALA A 85 -0.10 -8.50 -7.19
C ALA A 85 0.58 -9.40 -6.15
N ALA A 86 1.53 -8.86 -5.39
CA ALA A 86 2.20 -9.59 -4.32
C ALA A 86 1.21 -10.10 -3.27
N ILE A 87 0.32 -9.22 -2.83
CA ILE A 87 -0.66 -9.53 -1.79
C ILE A 87 -1.69 -10.54 -2.28
N ALA A 88 -2.15 -10.43 -3.53
CA ALA A 88 -3.10 -11.39 -4.08
C ALA A 88 -2.52 -12.82 -4.18
N ASP A 89 -1.20 -12.96 -4.31
CA ASP A 89 -0.50 -14.26 -4.25
C ASP A 89 0.02 -14.60 -2.82
N ASN A 90 -0.45 -13.87 -1.79
CA ASN A 90 -0.07 -14.05 -0.39
C ASN A 90 1.45 -13.98 -0.17
N ARG A 91 2.09 -12.98 -0.78
CA ARG A 91 3.54 -12.73 -0.73
C ARG A 91 3.86 -11.36 -0.13
N ILE A 92 4.90 -11.32 0.69
CA ILE A 92 5.46 -10.08 1.23
C ILE A 92 6.14 -9.32 0.10
N ALA A 93 5.85 -8.03 -0.03
CA ALA A 93 6.46 -7.18 -1.03
C ALA A 93 7.71 -6.53 -0.44
N VAL A 94 8.82 -6.58 -1.17
CA VAL A 94 10.08 -5.91 -0.83
C VAL A 94 10.57 -5.08 -2.02
N TYR A 95 11.21 -3.95 -1.75
CA TYR A 95 11.86 -3.14 -2.79
C TYR A 95 13.28 -3.67 -3.05
N GLN A 96 13.64 -3.94 -4.30
CA GLN A 96 15.03 -4.13 -4.69
C GLN A 96 15.39 -3.07 -5.72
N ILE A 97 15.82 -1.92 -5.19
CA ILE A 97 16.40 -0.78 -5.91
C ILE A 97 15.51 -0.26 -7.05
N PRO A 98 14.40 0.43 -6.74
CA PRO A 98 13.81 1.37 -7.69
C PRO A 98 14.78 2.55 -7.93
N GLY A 99 15.74 2.38 -8.82
CA GLY A 99 16.63 3.45 -9.26
C GLY A 99 15.83 4.68 -9.71
N ASN A 100 16.33 5.87 -9.36
CA ASN A 100 15.68 7.16 -9.65
C ASN A 100 14.28 7.32 -9.03
N TRP A 101 14.07 6.86 -7.79
CA TRP A 101 12.91 7.29 -7.01
C TRP A 101 13.03 8.79 -6.77
N LEU A 102 12.33 9.55 -7.63
CA LEU A 102 12.09 11.00 -7.62
C LEU A 102 13.15 11.84 -6.92
N TYR A 103 13.97 12.54 -7.71
CA TYR A 103 14.79 13.71 -7.38
C TYR A 103 14.59 14.26 -5.96
N GLY A 104 15.13 13.54 -4.98
CA GLY A 104 14.85 13.78 -3.57
C GLY A 104 16.15 13.66 -2.82
N ASP A 105 16.35 14.60 -1.90
CA ASP A 105 17.57 14.84 -1.12
C ASP A 105 17.85 13.75 -0.06
N CYS A 106 17.45 12.51 -0.37
CA CYS A 106 17.69 11.34 0.44
C CYS A 106 18.64 10.42 -0.34
N ASN A 107 19.75 10.01 0.27
CA ASN A 107 20.69 9.04 -0.31
C ASN A 107 20.12 7.60 -0.31
N SER A 108 18.84 7.45 -0.66
CA SER A 108 18.12 6.19 -0.71
C SER A 108 17.72 5.87 -2.14
N THR A 109 17.84 4.60 -2.50
CA THR A 109 17.36 4.06 -3.78
C THR A 109 15.94 3.51 -3.67
N THR A 110 15.23 3.79 -2.58
CA THR A 110 13.89 3.28 -2.29
C THR A 110 12.95 4.38 -1.78
N PRO A 111 11.61 4.19 -1.91
CA PRO A 111 10.62 5.10 -1.33
C PRO A 111 10.73 5.27 0.19
N ASP A 112 11.41 4.34 0.86
CA ASP A 112 11.55 4.27 2.32
C ASP A 112 12.34 5.43 2.92
N CYS A 113 12.78 6.42 2.13
CA CYS A 113 13.34 7.64 2.69
C CYS A 113 12.28 8.69 3.07
N PHE A 114 11.20 8.79 2.30
CA PHE A 114 10.08 9.70 2.58
C PHE A 114 8.93 8.99 3.31
N PHE A 115 8.78 7.68 3.04
CA PHE A 115 7.70 6.87 3.57
C PHE A 115 8.23 5.83 4.56
N LEU A 116 7.35 5.34 5.42
CA LEU A 116 7.62 4.20 6.28
C LEU A 116 7.85 2.94 5.42
N PRO A 117 8.77 2.06 5.84
CA PRO A 117 9.01 0.79 5.15
C PRO A 117 7.72 -0.01 4.93
N ILE A 118 7.61 -0.64 3.77
CA ILE A 118 6.43 -1.44 3.44
C ILE A 118 6.38 -2.77 4.21
N THR A 119 7.53 -3.25 4.72
CA THR A 119 7.68 -4.50 5.48
C THR A 119 8.85 -4.39 6.47
N ASN A 120 8.87 -5.24 7.51
CA ASN A 120 10.03 -5.44 8.39
C ASN A 120 10.98 -6.55 7.88
N CYS A 121 10.63 -7.25 6.81
CA CYS A 121 11.45 -8.32 6.27
C CYS A 121 12.56 -7.79 5.35
N SER A 122 13.74 -8.37 5.46
CA SER A 122 14.85 -8.08 4.54
C SER A 122 14.57 -8.64 3.14
N ILE A 123 15.20 -8.04 2.12
CA ILE A 123 15.14 -8.51 0.74
C ILE A 123 15.79 -9.90 0.66
N PRO A 124 15.10 -10.92 0.13
CA PRO A 124 15.69 -12.24 -0.07
C PRO A 124 16.87 -12.18 -1.05
N SER A 125 17.91 -12.97 -0.78
CA SER A 125 19.13 -13.01 -1.61
C SER A 125 18.97 -13.75 -2.94
N LYS A 126 17.89 -14.54 -3.11
CA LYS A 126 17.67 -15.39 -4.28
C LYS A 126 16.23 -15.28 -4.78
N VAL A 127 16.07 -15.16 -6.10
CA VAL A 127 14.82 -15.37 -6.83
C VAL A 127 14.79 -16.81 -7.32
N ASP A 128 13.77 -17.57 -6.95
CA ASP A 128 13.66 -19.01 -7.25
C ASP A 128 12.36 -19.40 -7.96
N GLY A 129 11.47 -18.44 -8.22
CA GLY A 129 10.20 -18.68 -8.89
C GLY A 129 9.09 -19.24 -7.99
N ASN A 130 9.44 -19.77 -6.81
CA ASN A 130 8.50 -20.40 -5.89
C ASN A 130 8.32 -19.58 -4.61
N GLN A 131 9.37 -19.50 -3.78
CA GLN A 131 9.36 -18.73 -2.54
C GLN A 131 9.56 -17.25 -2.85
N THR A 132 10.44 -16.91 -3.79
CA THR A 132 10.73 -15.53 -4.18
C THR A 132 10.56 -15.35 -5.68
N ILE A 133 9.71 -14.41 -6.07
CA ILE A 133 9.57 -13.96 -7.46
C ILE A 133 9.96 -12.50 -7.60
N ALA A 134 10.30 -12.08 -8.81
CA ALA A 134 10.54 -10.70 -9.16
C ALA A 134 9.43 -10.15 -10.06
N ILE A 135 9.03 -8.91 -9.83
CA ILE A 135 8.03 -8.22 -10.65
C ILE A 135 8.59 -6.87 -11.10
N ASN A 136 8.38 -6.58 -12.39
CA ASN A 136 8.59 -5.25 -12.96
C ASN A 136 7.24 -4.53 -13.02
N ALA A 137 7.13 -3.43 -12.29
CA ALA A 137 5.95 -2.58 -12.21
C ALA A 137 5.86 -1.66 -13.44
N LYS A 138 5.49 -2.18 -14.61
CA LYS A 138 5.39 -1.38 -15.85
C LYS A 138 3.96 -0.88 -16.11
N PHE A 139 3.79 -0.08 -17.15
CA PHE A 139 2.47 0.38 -17.59
C PHE A 139 1.53 -0.77 -18.01
N GLY A 140 0.22 -0.52 -17.97
CA GLY A 140 -0.79 -1.38 -18.59
C GLY A 140 -1.30 -2.54 -17.74
N HIS A 141 -0.76 -2.75 -16.53
CA HIS A 141 -1.16 -3.89 -15.71
C HIS A 141 -2.44 -3.70 -14.88
N TRP A 142 -2.96 -2.47 -14.81
CA TRP A 142 -4.20 -2.14 -14.09
C TRP A 142 -5.49 -2.59 -14.81
N SER A 143 -5.39 -3.14 -16.02
CA SER A 143 -6.53 -3.68 -16.78
C SER A 143 -7.11 -4.96 -16.19
N LYS A 144 -6.35 -5.66 -15.33
CA LYS A 144 -6.81 -6.84 -14.59
C LYS A 144 -7.06 -6.44 -13.14
N SER A 145 -8.30 -6.59 -12.68
CA SER A 145 -8.63 -6.42 -11.26
C SER A 145 -7.93 -7.49 -10.44
N ILE A 146 -6.90 -7.08 -9.71
CA ILE A 146 -6.19 -7.93 -8.75
C ILE A 146 -6.76 -7.58 -7.38
N ILE A 147 -7.63 -8.44 -6.84
CA ILE A 147 -8.24 -8.27 -5.51
C ILE A 147 -7.99 -9.56 -4.73
N PRO A 148 -7.25 -9.51 -3.60
CA PRO A 148 -7.09 -10.65 -2.70
C PRO A 148 -8.43 -11.19 -2.23
N SER A 149 -8.51 -12.49 -1.91
CA SER A 149 -9.74 -13.12 -1.40
C SER A 149 -10.36 -12.36 -0.21
N THR A 150 -9.51 -11.85 0.69
CA THR A 150 -9.90 -11.01 1.84
C THR A 150 -10.74 -9.79 1.46
N PHE A 151 -10.61 -9.26 0.24
CA PHE A 151 -11.26 -8.03 -0.21
C PHE A 151 -12.23 -8.25 -1.38
N GLN A 152 -12.59 -9.49 -1.72
CA GLN A 152 -13.47 -9.79 -2.87
C GLN A 152 -14.85 -9.11 -2.80
N ASN A 153 -15.35 -8.82 -1.60
CA ASN A 153 -16.63 -8.13 -1.39
C ASN A 153 -16.52 -6.59 -1.45
N ARG A 154 -15.38 -6.04 -1.90
CA ARG A 154 -15.12 -4.59 -1.96
C ARG A 154 -14.91 -4.15 -3.40
N THR A 155 -15.20 -2.89 -3.70
CA THR A 155 -14.93 -2.36 -5.04
C THR A 155 -13.42 -2.32 -5.31
N PHE A 156 -13.04 -2.50 -6.58
CA PHE A 156 -11.64 -2.43 -6.98
C PHE A 156 -11.01 -1.07 -6.67
N ASN A 157 -11.78 0.01 -6.86
CA ASN A 157 -11.31 1.36 -6.58
C ASN A 157 -11.08 1.58 -5.08
N TRP A 158 -11.96 1.09 -4.21
CA TRP A 158 -11.73 1.11 -2.77
C TRP A 158 -10.42 0.40 -2.41
N TYR A 159 -10.21 -0.83 -2.90
CA TYR A 159 -9.00 -1.60 -2.62
C TYR A 159 -7.73 -0.87 -3.08
N ARG A 160 -7.76 -0.24 -4.27
CA ARG A 160 -6.65 0.56 -4.78
C ARG A 160 -6.31 1.73 -3.88
N VAL A 161 -7.32 2.45 -3.38
CA VAL A 161 -7.11 3.55 -2.43
C VAL A 161 -6.45 3.05 -1.14
N GLN A 162 -6.87 1.90 -0.63
CA GLN A 162 -6.25 1.34 0.57
C GLN A 162 -4.79 0.94 0.37
N ILE A 163 -4.42 0.42 -0.80
CA ILE A 163 -3.00 0.20 -1.15
C ILE A 163 -2.22 1.51 -1.14
N LEU A 164 -2.78 2.58 -1.74
CA LEU A 164 -2.10 3.88 -1.79
C LEU A 164 -1.88 4.44 -0.39
N PHE A 165 -2.89 4.37 0.49
CA PHE A 165 -2.75 4.78 1.90
C PHE A 165 -1.65 4.00 2.61
N TYR A 166 -1.49 2.72 2.31
CA TYR A 166 -0.43 1.91 2.90
C TYR A 166 0.96 2.25 2.37
N LEU A 167 1.11 2.49 1.07
CA LEU A 167 2.41 2.77 0.45
C LEU A 167 2.93 4.19 0.74
N ILE A 168 2.03 5.16 0.92
CA ILE A 168 2.36 6.58 1.10
C ILE A 168 2.21 6.99 2.58
N ARG A 169 2.68 6.14 3.49
CA ARG A 169 2.72 6.46 4.93
C ARG A 169 3.95 7.32 5.19
N TYR A 170 3.81 8.63 5.21
CA TYR A 170 4.95 9.52 5.45
C TYR A 170 5.63 9.25 6.79
N LYS A 171 6.95 9.41 6.82
CA LYS A 171 7.68 9.45 8.09
C LYS A 171 7.37 10.74 8.85
N PRO A 172 7.39 10.71 10.20
CA PRO A 172 7.16 11.91 11.01
C PRO A 172 8.07 13.09 10.64
N GLU A 173 9.35 12.83 10.40
CA GLU A 173 10.34 13.84 10.00
C GLU A 173 10.02 14.48 8.65
N THR A 174 9.43 13.73 7.72
CA THR A 174 9.02 14.29 6.41
C THR A 174 7.80 15.19 6.56
N LEU A 175 6.84 14.82 7.42
CA LEU A 175 5.65 15.64 7.66
C LEU A 175 5.97 16.97 8.36
N ALA A 176 7.00 16.99 9.21
CA ALA A 176 7.42 18.19 9.93
C ALA A 176 7.93 19.32 9.02
N HIS A 177 8.26 19.03 7.75
CA HIS A 177 8.67 20.04 6.77
C HIS A 177 7.51 20.60 5.93
N VAL A 178 6.30 20.06 6.10
CA VAL A 178 5.11 20.42 5.30
C VAL A 178 4.06 21.16 6.15
N LEU A 179 4.22 21.14 7.48
CA LEU A 179 3.37 21.83 8.46
C LEU A 179 4.08 23.05 9.04
#